data_AF-A0A7K3GK44-F1
#
_entry.id   AF-A0A7K3GK44-F1
#
_cell.length_a   1.000
_cell.length_b   1.000
_cell.length_c   1.000
_cell.angle_alpha   90.00
_cell.angle_beta   90.00
_cell.angle_gamma   90.00
#
_symmetry.space_group_name_H-M   'P 1'
#
loop_
_entity.id
_entity.type
_entity.pdbx_description
1 polymer ?
#
loop_
_entity_poly.entity_id
_entity_poly.type
_entity_poly.pdbx_seq_one_letter_code
_entity_poly.pdbx_strand_id
1 'polypeptide(L)'
;RVVFTDGTSTTADAVVYCTGFHMTFPFLPAGCPVAADGSVELYRRVVPAGRPGLYFVGLVRPVGAITRLVEAQAEWVARIIDGEAELPAAEAMREEIGAYLTSVAQRYGRPEGASIQVDVGPYLAEFRESLPV
;
A
#
# COMPACT_ATOMS: atom_id res chain seq x y z
N ARG A 1 -12.54 -16.43 31.89
CA ARG A 1 -12.08 -17.75 31.39
C ARG A 1 -12.01 -17.69 29.87
N VAL A 2 -10.87 -18.01 29.29
CA VAL A 2 -10.63 -18.09 27.84
C VAL A 2 -10.60 -19.57 27.46
N VAL A 3 -11.28 -19.94 26.36
CA VAL A 3 -11.31 -21.30 25.82
C VAL A 3 -10.65 -21.27 24.44
N PHE A 4 -9.67 -22.14 24.23
CA PHE A 4 -8.93 -22.23 22.98
C PHE A 4 -9.58 -23.24 22.03
N THR A 5 -9.23 -23.18 20.74
CA THR A 5 -9.82 -24.03 19.69
C THR A 5 -9.49 -25.52 19.84
N ASP A 6 -8.47 -25.86 20.61
CA ASP A 6 -8.12 -27.24 20.97
C ASP A 6 -8.91 -27.78 22.18
N GLY A 7 -9.82 -26.97 22.73
CA GLY A 7 -10.66 -27.32 23.87
C GLY A 7 -10.01 -27.04 25.24
N THR A 8 -8.74 -26.62 25.29
CA THR A 8 -8.10 -26.20 26.54
C THR A 8 -8.65 -24.86 27.03
N SER A 9 -8.46 -24.53 28.31
CA SER A 9 -8.94 -23.26 28.85
C SER A 9 -8.06 -22.70 29.96
N THR A 10 -8.03 -21.38 30.09
CA THR A 10 -7.31 -20.67 31.15
C THR A 10 -8.16 -19.57 31.78
N THR A 11 -7.82 -19.17 33.00
CA THR A 11 -8.37 -17.96 33.63
C THR A 11 -7.44 -16.79 33.30
N ALA A 12 -8.01 -15.69 32.85
CA ALA A 12 -7.26 -14.47 32.53
C ALA A 12 -8.00 -13.28 33.13
N ASP A 13 -7.26 -12.38 33.75
CA ASP A 13 -7.78 -11.14 34.33
C ASP A 13 -8.01 -10.06 33.26
N ALA A 14 -7.28 -10.15 32.14
CA ALA A 14 -7.40 -9.24 31.01
C ALA A 14 -7.11 -9.95 29.67
N VAL A 15 -7.63 -9.37 28.59
CA VAL A 15 -7.37 -9.77 27.19
C VAL A 15 -6.95 -8.55 26.40
N VAL A 16 -5.81 -8.63 25.69
CA VAL A 16 -5.30 -7.56 24.83
C VAL A 16 -5.44 -7.98 23.37
N TYR A 17 -6.19 -7.21 22.60
CA TYR A 17 -6.45 -7.47 21.18
C TYR A 17 -5.32 -6.89 20.32
N CYS A 18 -4.37 -7.74 19.92
CA CYS A 18 -3.31 -7.41 18.98
C CYS A 18 -3.68 -7.80 17.53
N THR A 19 -4.93 -7.56 17.12
CA THR A 19 -5.51 -8.04 15.85
C THR A 19 -5.25 -7.14 14.64
N GLY A 20 -4.39 -6.12 14.80
CA GLY A 20 -4.03 -5.18 13.73
C GLY A 20 -4.94 -3.95 13.65
N PHE A 21 -4.89 -3.27 12.50
CA PHE A 21 -5.58 -2.00 12.25
C PHE A 21 -6.32 -2.02 10.91
N HIS A 22 -7.40 -1.24 10.82
CA HIS A 22 -8.10 -0.97 9.56
C HIS A 22 -7.61 0.34 8.95
N MET A 23 -7.50 0.37 7.63
CA MET A 23 -7.11 1.56 6.87
C MET A 23 -8.37 2.25 6.37
N THR A 24 -8.62 3.47 6.84
CA THR A 24 -9.81 4.25 6.43
C THR A 24 -9.42 5.68 6.09
N PHE A 25 -10.10 6.26 5.11
CA PHE A 25 -9.87 7.62 4.63
C PHE A 25 -11.22 8.36 4.55
N PRO A 26 -11.81 8.75 5.70
CA PRO A 26 -13.18 9.29 5.74
C PRO A 26 -13.32 10.66 5.07
N PHE A 27 -12.21 11.30 4.73
CA PHE A 27 -12.14 12.55 3.99
C PHE A 27 -12.06 12.34 2.46
N LEU A 28 -12.01 11.08 1.99
CA LEU A 28 -12.00 10.73 0.57
C LEU A 28 -13.29 9.98 0.18
N PRO A 29 -13.69 10.02 -1.10
CA PRO A 29 -14.78 9.18 -1.59
C PRO A 29 -14.49 7.68 -1.40
N ALA A 30 -15.54 6.89 -1.20
CA ALA A 30 -15.44 5.43 -1.18
C ALA A 30 -14.74 4.90 -2.45
N GLY A 31 -13.94 3.85 -2.31
CA GLY A 31 -13.12 3.33 -3.41
C GLY A 31 -11.81 4.08 -3.64
N CYS A 32 -11.43 5.03 -2.77
CA CYS A 32 -10.18 5.77 -2.90
C CYS A 32 -9.39 5.84 -1.57
N PRO A 33 -8.20 5.23 -1.48
CA PRO A 33 -7.59 4.29 -2.43
C PRO A 33 -8.03 2.83 -2.19
N VAL A 34 -8.92 2.59 -1.21
CA VAL A 34 -9.32 1.25 -0.77
C VAL A 34 -10.56 0.80 -1.53
N ALA A 35 -10.44 -0.28 -2.30
CA ALA A 35 -11.54 -0.91 -3.01
C ALA A 35 -12.49 -1.67 -2.06
N ALA A 36 -13.62 -2.14 -2.58
CA ALA A 36 -14.64 -2.82 -1.77
C ALA A 36 -14.16 -4.14 -1.15
N ASP A 37 -13.15 -4.79 -1.74
CA ASP A 37 -12.51 -6.00 -1.24
C ASP A 37 -11.35 -5.72 -0.25
N GLY A 38 -11.14 -4.46 0.13
CA GLY A 38 -10.08 -4.03 1.04
C GLY A 38 -8.70 -3.91 0.41
N SER A 39 -8.57 -4.10 -0.91
CA SER A 39 -7.32 -3.86 -1.62
C SER A 39 -7.04 -2.36 -1.79
N VAL A 40 -5.77 -1.98 -1.73
CA VAL A 40 -5.31 -0.60 -1.99
C VAL A 40 -4.88 -0.49 -3.46
N GLU A 41 -5.55 0.37 -4.22
CA GLU A 41 -5.33 0.54 -5.66
C GLU A 41 -4.54 1.80 -5.97
N LEU A 42 -3.21 1.66 -6.02
CA LEU A 42 -2.29 2.78 -6.24
C LEU A 42 -1.17 2.42 -7.23
N TYR A 43 -1.00 3.22 -8.27
CA TYR A 43 0.13 3.17 -9.19
C TYR A 43 1.41 3.48 -8.42
N ARG A 44 2.41 2.60 -8.58
CA ARG A 44 3.66 2.61 -7.79
C ARG A 44 3.42 2.75 -6.28
N ARG A 45 2.26 2.31 -5.78
CA ARG A 45 1.84 2.42 -4.37
C ARG A 45 1.77 3.87 -3.85
N VAL A 46 1.55 4.84 -4.76
CA VAL A 46 1.48 6.29 -4.45
C VAL A 46 0.28 6.97 -5.10
N VAL A 47 -0.02 6.70 -6.37
CA VAL A 47 -0.97 7.52 -7.16
C VAL A 47 -2.27 6.77 -7.46
N PRO A 48 -3.45 7.28 -7.06
CA PRO A 48 -4.73 6.74 -7.49
C PRO A 48 -4.99 7.08 -8.97
N ALA A 49 -5.34 6.08 -9.78
CA ALA A 49 -5.64 6.30 -11.19
C ALA A 49 -6.88 7.21 -11.36
N GLY A 50 -6.77 8.21 -12.23
CA GLY A 50 -7.89 9.12 -12.55
C GLY A 50 -8.17 10.21 -11.51
N ARG A 51 -7.27 10.43 -10.53
CA ARG A 51 -7.38 11.54 -9.56
C ARG A 51 -6.11 12.40 -9.55
N PRO A 52 -5.93 13.29 -10.55
CA PRO A 52 -4.76 14.16 -10.63
C PRO A 52 -4.60 15.02 -9.37
N GLY A 53 -3.35 15.19 -8.91
CA GLY A 53 -3.04 16.02 -7.74
C GLY A 53 -3.25 15.35 -6.38
N LEU A 54 -3.66 14.07 -6.33
CA LEU A 54 -3.76 13.29 -5.11
C LEU A 54 -2.62 12.26 -5.03
N TYR A 55 -1.90 12.23 -3.90
CA TYR A 55 -0.76 11.34 -3.67
C TYR A 55 -0.82 10.74 -2.27
N PHE A 56 -0.48 9.46 -2.15
CA PHE A 56 -0.36 8.76 -0.88
C PHE A 56 1.11 8.43 -0.62
N VAL A 57 1.67 9.03 0.44
CA VAL A 57 3.06 8.83 0.83
C VAL A 57 3.10 8.05 2.15
N GLY A 58 3.89 6.98 2.19
CA GLY A 58 4.02 6.06 3.32
C GLY A 58 2.93 5.00 3.42
N LEU A 59 2.04 4.88 2.42
CA LEU A 59 1.00 3.84 2.39
C LEU A 59 1.53 2.49 1.91
N VAL A 60 2.63 2.05 2.51
CA VAL A 60 3.34 0.80 2.18
C VAL A 60 3.75 0.07 3.46
N ARG A 61 3.84 -1.25 3.37
CA ARG A 61 4.36 -2.14 4.40
C ARG A 61 5.60 -2.85 3.85
N PRO A 62 6.80 -2.35 4.15
CA PRO A 62 8.01 -3.00 3.70
C PRO A 62 8.38 -4.22 4.53
N VAL A 63 9.06 -5.17 3.88
CA VAL A 63 9.95 -6.09 4.58
C VAL A 63 11.28 -5.36 4.82
N GLY A 64 11.31 -4.48 5.84
CA GLY A 64 12.48 -3.66 6.16
C GLY A 64 12.11 -2.27 6.70
N ALA A 65 13.03 -1.31 6.61
CA ALA A 65 12.81 0.06 7.09
C ALA A 65 12.00 0.90 6.09
N ILE A 66 10.94 1.56 6.57
CA ILE A 66 10.03 2.38 5.75
C ILE A 66 10.60 3.75 5.36
N THR A 67 11.55 4.28 6.13
CA THR A 67 12.05 5.66 5.98
C THR A 67 12.55 5.96 4.57
N ARG A 68 13.38 5.08 4.00
CA ARG A 68 13.93 5.26 2.64
C ARG A 68 12.86 5.20 1.55
N LEU A 69 11.79 4.43 1.79
CA LEU A 69 10.70 4.32 0.83
C LEU A 69 9.87 5.60 0.81
N VAL A 70 9.56 6.14 1.99
CA VAL A 70 8.81 7.39 2.15
C VAL A 70 9.57 8.56 1.54
N GLU A 71 10.90 8.62 1.75
CA GLU A 71 11.79 9.60 1.14
C GLU A 71 11.74 9.53 -0.39
N ALA A 72 11.95 8.35 -0.98
CA ALA A 72 11.88 8.16 -2.43
C ALA A 72 10.50 8.50 -3.02
N GLN A 73 9.41 8.13 -2.32
CA GLN A 73 8.05 8.51 -2.71
C GLN A 73 7.87 10.03 -2.70
N ALA A 74 8.34 10.71 -1.65
CA ALA A 74 8.21 12.16 -1.52
C ALA A 74 9.00 12.91 -2.59
N GLU A 75 10.25 12.51 -2.86
CA GLU A 75 11.08 13.08 -3.93
C GLU A 75 10.44 12.92 -5.30
N TRP A 76 9.90 11.74 -5.59
CA TRP A 76 9.21 11.49 -6.85
C TRP A 76 7.92 12.32 -6.99
N VAL A 77 7.13 12.43 -5.92
CA VAL A 77 5.92 13.28 -5.90
C VAL A 77 6.26 14.75 -6.12
N ALA A 78 7.32 15.27 -5.49
CA ALA A 78 7.77 16.64 -5.68
C ALA A 78 8.09 16.92 -7.16
N ARG A 79 8.79 15.98 -7.82
CA ARG A 79 9.12 16.11 -9.24
C ARG A 79 7.93 16.01 -10.18
N ILE A 80 6.88 15.26 -9.82
CA ILE A 80 5.61 15.30 -10.56
C ILE A 80 4.97 16.68 -10.43
N ILE A 81 4.95 17.26 -9.22
CA ILE A 81 4.36 18.57 -8.95
C ILE A 81 5.12 19.68 -9.71
N ASP A 82 6.45 19.58 -9.77
CA ASP A 82 7.31 20.52 -10.50
C ASP A 82 7.32 20.30 -12.02
N GLY A 83 6.66 19.24 -12.51
CA GLY A 83 6.58 18.91 -13.94
C GLY A 83 7.84 18.24 -14.50
N GLU A 84 8.78 17.82 -13.65
CA GLU A 84 9.99 17.09 -14.04
C GLU A 84 9.77 15.58 -14.23
N ALA A 85 8.63 15.07 -13.77
CA ALA A 85 8.21 13.68 -13.95
C ALA A 85 6.74 13.62 -14.39
N GLU A 86 6.46 12.84 -15.43
CA GLU A 86 5.10 12.68 -15.95
C GLU A 86 4.48 11.37 -15.49
N LEU A 87 3.19 11.41 -15.17
CA LEU A 87 2.41 10.21 -14.92
C LEU A 87 1.91 9.63 -16.25
N PRO A 88 1.89 8.30 -16.40
CA PRO A 88 1.30 7.69 -17.59
C PRO A 88 -0.23 7.88 -17.58
N ALA A 89 -0.87 7.53 -18.70
CA ALA A 89 -2.33 7.54 -18.80
C ALA A 89 -2.99 6.68 -17.71
N ALA A 90 -4.22 7.04 -17.34
CA ALA A 90 -4.93 6.37 -16.24
C ALA A 90 -5.17 4.87 -16.50
N GLU A 91 -5.33 4.48 -17.77
CA GLU A 91 -5.44 3.09 -18.20
C GLU A 91 -4.16 2.31 -17.91
N ALA A 92 -3.00 2.85 -18.25
CA ALA A 92 -1.70 2.22 -17.97
C ALA A 92 -1.43 2.14 -16.46
N MET A 93 -1.85 3.14 -15.68
CA MET A 93 -1.79 3.07 -14.22
C MET A 93 -2.64 1.90 -13.68
N ARG A 94 -3.85 1.72 -14.20
CA ARG A 94 -4.74 0.61 -13.79
C ARG A 94 -4.19 -0.76 -14.17
N GLU A 95 -3.54 -0.88 -15.33
CA GLU A 95 -2.86 -2.12 -15.74
C GLU A 95 -1.75 -2.50 -14.76
N GLU A 96 -0.90 -1.54 -14.37
CA GLU A 96 0.17 -1.76 -13.39
C GLU A 96 -0.38 -2.15 -12.01
N ILE A 97 -1.43 -1.45 -11.55
CA ILE A 97 -2.15 -1.80 -10.30
C ILE A 97 -2.66 -3.24 -10.36
N GLY A 98 -3.37 -3.62 -11.44
CA GLY A 98 -3.94 -4.96 -11.60
C GLY A 98 -2.88 -6.06 -11.64
N ALA A 99 -1.76 -5.82 -12.33
CA ALA A 99 -0.63 -6.74 -12.38
C ALA A 99 0.00 -6.93 -10.98
N TYR A 100 0.22 -5.82 -10.26
CA TYR A 100 0.75 -5.87 -8.90
C TYR A 100 -0.19 -6.62 -7.95
N LEU A 101 -1.50 -6.31 -7.95
CA LEU A 101 -2.48 -7.00 -7.10
C LEU A 101 -2.58 -8.50 -7.42
N THR A 102 -2.47 -8.88 -8.69
CA THR A 102 -2.41 -10.29 -9.10
C THR A 102 -1.19 -10.99 -8.50
N SER A 103 -0.02 -10.35 -8.53
CA SER A 103 1.21 -10.91 -7.92
C SER A 103 1.11 -11.03 -6.39
N VAL A 104 0.49 -10.06 -5.73
CA VAL A 104 0.23 -10.07 -4.29
C VAL A 104 -0.70 -11.23 -3.93
N ALA A 105 -1.78 -11.41 -4.69
CA ALA A 105 -2.72 -12.51 -4.48
C ALA A 105 -2.04 -13.87 -4.65
N GLN A 106 -1.16 -14.04 -5.64
CA GLN A 106 -0.37 -15.26 -5.83
C GLN A 106 0.59 -15.54 -4.67
N ARG A 107 1.20 -14.49 -4.09
CA ARG A 107 2.18 -14.63 -3.01
C ARG A 107 1.57 -14.81 -1.62
N TYR A 108 0.46 -14.13 -1.34
CA TYR A 108 -0.11 -14.02 0.02
C TYR A 108 -1.53 -14.58 0.16
N GLY A 109 -2.17 -15.00 -0.93
CA GLY A 109 -3.50 -15.63 -0.94
C GLY A 109 -4.68 -14.69 -0.70
N ARG A 110 -4.46 -13.44 -0.29
CA ARG A 110 -5.49 -12.39 -0.16
C ARG A 110 -4.92 -11.00 -0.42
N PRO A 111 -5.67 -10.08 -1.04
CA PRO A 111 -5.20 -8.72 -1.30
C PRO A 111 -5.43 -7.75 -0.12
N GLU A 112 -6.40 -8.02 0.77
CA GLU A 112 -6.67 -7.21 1.95
C GLU A 112 -5.44 -7.16 2.87
N GLY A 113 -4.94 -5.94 3.12
CA GLY A 113 -3.74 -5.69 3.92
C GLY A 113 -2.41 -6.19 3.31
N ALA A 114 -2.45 -6.99 2.24
CA ALA A 114 -1.27 -7.45 1.50
C ALA A 114 -0.95 -6.58 0.27
N SER A 115 -1.95 -5.86 -0.26
CA SER A 115 -1.83 -4.90 -1.37
C SER A 115 -0.95 -3.67 -1.09
N ILE A 116 -0.39 -3.57 0.12
CA ILE A 116 0.61 -2.57 0.48
C ILE A 116 1.99 -3.19 0.75
N GLN A 117 2.16 -4.51 0.61
CA GLN A 117 3.41 -5.20 0.91
C GLN A 117 4.44 -4.94 -0.18
N VAL A 118 5.62 -4.45 0.19
CA VAL A 118 6.70 -4.16 -0.77
C VAL A 118 8.04 -4.75 -0.32
N ASP A 119 8.80 -5.26 -1.28
CA ASP A 119 10.19 -5.63 -1.07
C ASP A 119 11.06 -4.37 -1.30
N VAL A 120 11.85 -3.99 -0.30
CA VAL A 120 12.56 -2.69 -0.26
C VAL A 120 13.44 -2.46 -1.50
N GLY A 121 14.21 -3.46 -1.90
CA GLY A 121 15.16 -3.34 -3.02
C GLY A 121 14.48 -3.06 -4.36
N PRO A 122 13.61 -3.97 -4.85
CA PRO A 122 12.86 -3.76 -6.10
C PRO A 122 12.03 -2.47 -6.08
N TYR A 123 11.35 -2.18 -4.96
CA TYR A 123 10.50 -1.01 -4.87
C TYR A 123 11.28 0.32 -4.97
N LEU A 124 12.46 0.42 -4.35
CA LEU A 124 13.32 1.59 -4.53
C LEU A 124 13.85 1.74 -5.97
N ALA A 125 14.02 0.62 -6.70
CA ALA A 125 14.46 0.67 -8.09
C ALA A 125 13.42 1.34 -9.00
N GLU A 126 12.12 1.21 -8.72
CA GLU A 126 11.03 1.89 -9.45
C GLU A 126 11.19 3.42 -9.46
N PHE A 127 11.76 3.99 -8.39
CA PHE A 127 11.99 5.44 -8.27
C PHE A 127 13.34 5.89 -8.83
N ARG A 128 14.33 5.00 -8.92
CA ARG A 128 15.66 5.32 -9.47
C ARG A 128 15.64 5.62 -10.97
N GLU A 129 14.79 4.95 -11.74
CA GLU A 129 14.59 5.30 -13.16
C GLU A 129 13.93 6.68 -13.33
N SER A 130 13.28 7.16 -12.26
CA SER A 130 12.64 8.46 -12.25
C SER A 130 13.65 9.55 -11.91
N LEU A 131 14.51 9.35 -10.90
CA LEU A 131 15.44 10.33 -10.31
C LEU A 131 16.79 10.40 -11.08
N PRO A 132 17.17 11.54 -11.69
CA PRO A 132 18.52 11.69 -12.19
C PRO A 132 19.51 11.68 -11.01
N VAL A 133 20.60 10.93 -11.17
CA VAL A 133 21.76 10.95 -10.26
C VAL A 133 22.50 12.27 -10.40
#